data_AF-A0A3C1B8F9-F1
#
_entry.id   AF-A0A3C1B8F9-F1
#
_cell.length_a   1.000
_cell.length_b   1.000
_cell.length_c   1.000
_cell.angle_alpha   90.00
_cell.angle_beta   90.00
_cell.angle_gamma   90.00
#
_symmetry.space_group_name_H-M   'P 1'
#
loop_
_entity.id
_entity.type
_entity.pdbx_description
1 polymer ?
#
loop_
_entity_poly.entity_id
_entity_poly.type
_entity_poly.pdbx_seq_one_letter_code
_entity_poly.pdbx_strand_id
1 'polypeptide(L)' 'MSIQIGNAPCSWGVEFANDPRNPDWRSVLKDCADAGYSGIELGPVGFMPENPDILGPALQ' A
#
# COMPACT_ATOMS: atom_id res chain seq x y z
N MET A 1 -12.93 19.52 13.69
CA MET A 1 -11.62 18.86 13.55
C MET A 1 -11.85 17.58 12.77
N SER A 2 -11.21 17.38 11.62
CA SER A 2 -11.36 16.16 10.82
C SER A 2 -10.15 15.26 11.09
N ILE A 3 -10.41 13.98 11.35
CA ILE A 3 -9.36 12.95 11.49
C ILE A 3 -9.09 12.40 10.09
N GLN A 4 -7.80 12.32 9.72
CA GLN A 4 -7.37 11.67 8.49
C GLN A 4 -7.29 10.16 8.73
N ILE A 5 -7.87 9.36 7.83
CA ILE A 5 -7.91 7.91 7.94
C ILE A 5 -7.13 7.31 6.77
N GLY A 6 -6.21 6.41 7.07
CA GLY A 6 -5.50 5.60 6.09
C GLY A 6 -5.75 4.10 6.27
N ASN A 7 -5.28 3.30 5.31
CA ASN A 7 -5.37 1.84 5.33
C ASN A 7 -3.97 1.19 5.38
N ALA A 8 -3.93 -0.14 5.40
CA ALA A 8 -2.73 -0.95 5.39
C ALA A 8 -2.88 -2.10 4.38
N PRO A 9 -1.79 -2.52 3.70
CA PRO A 9 -1.80 -3.67 2.79
C PRO A 9 -2.30 -4.98 3.42
N CYS A 10 -2.30 -5.11 4.76
CA CYS A 10 -2.84 -6.28 5.46
C CYS A 10 -4.34 -6.50 5.18
N SER A 11 -5.10 -5.46 4.81
CA SER A 11 -6.49 -5.59 4.33
C SER A 11 -6.63 -6.42 3.05
N TRP A 12 -5.54 -6.56 2.27
CA TRP A 12 -5.44 -7.43 1.09
C TRP A 12 -4.63 -8.71 1.36
N GLY A 13 -4.36 -9.03 2.64
CA GLY A 13 -3.65 -10.24 3.05
C GLY A 13 -2.12 -10.15 3.01
N VAL A 14 -1.55 -8.95 2.82
CA VAL A 14 -0.09 -8.74 2.83
C VAL A 14 0.41 -8.66 4.27
N GLU A 15 0.90 -9.79 4.79
CA GLU A 15 1.52 -9.88 6.13
C GLU A 15 3.05 -10.03 6.04
N PHE A 16 3.53 -10.78 5.04
CA PHE A 16 4.96 -11.01 4.82
C PHE A 16 5.34 -10.58 3.41
N ALA A 17 6.39 -9.77 3.26
CA ALA A 17 6.79 -9.19 1.98
C ALA A 17 7.02 -10.22 0.86
N ASN A 18 7.61 -11.37 1.20
CA ASN A 18 8.02 -12.41 0.25
C ASN A 18 6.98 -13.52 0.04
N ASP A 19 5.73 -13.35 0.51
CA ASP A 19 4.69 -14.35 0.27
C ASP A 19 4.33 -14.38 -1.22
N PRO A 20 4.47 -15.53 -1.92
CA PRO A 20 4.17 -15.62 -3.36
C PRO A 20 2.69 -15.42 -3.69
N ARG A 21 1.81 -15.41 -2.68
CA ARG A 21 0.37 -15.14 -2.84
C ARG A 21 0.03 -13.65 -2.74
N ASN A 22 1.01 -12.80 -2.41
CA ASN A 22 0.77 -11.37 -2.30
C ASN A 22 0.22 -10.82 -3.62
N PRO A 23 -0.79 -9.93 -3.57
CA PRO A 23 -1.14 -9.13 -4.73
C PRO A 23 0.02 -8.22 -5.14
N ASP A 24 0.02 -7.78 -6.39
CA ASP A 24 0.95 -6.74 -6.82
C ASP A 24 0.71 -5.45 -6.02
N TRP A 25 1.79 -4.82 -5.54
CA TRP A 25 1.69 -3.64 -4.68
C TRP A 25 0.98 -2.46 -5.35
N ARG A 26 1.04 -2.31 -6.68
CA ARG A 26 0.31 -1.27 -7.39
C ARG A 26 -1.19 -1.54 -7.39
N SER A 27 -1.58 -2.82 -7.42
CA SER A 27 -2.99 -3.20 -7.29
C SER A 27 -3.53 -2.84 -5.91
N VAL A 28 -2.74 -3.08 -4.85
CA VAL A 28 -3.09 -2.66 -3.48
C VAL A 28 -3.27 -1.14 -3.38
N LEU A 29 -2.33 -0.35 -3.94
CA LEU A 29 -2.46 1.12 -3.94
C LEU A 29 -3.71 1.59 -4.68
N LYS A 30 -3.97 1.02 -5.86
CA LYS A 30 -5.14 1.34 -6.66
C LYS A 30 -6.43 1.01 -5.93
N ASP A 31 -6.55 -0.20 -5.38
CA ASP A 31 -7.75 -0.63 -4.66
C ASP A 31 -7.96 0.19 -3.38
N CYS A 32 -6.87 0.59 -2.71
CA CYS A 32 -6.93 1.47 -1.54
C CYS A 32 -7.50 2.85 -1.88
N ALA A 33 -7.06 3.43 -3.00
CA ALA A 33 -7.58 4.70 -3.50
C ALA A 33 -9.05 4.56 -3.95
N ASP A 34 -9.39 3.50 -4.69
CA ASP A 34 -10.75 3.22 -5.16
C ASP A 34 -11.73 2.99 -3.99
N ALA A 35 -11.25 2.46 -2.87
CA ALA A 35 -12.02 2.31 -1.62
C ALA A 35 -12.21 3.64 -0.85
N GLY A 36 -11.61 4.74 -1.31
CA GLY A 36 -11.81 6.10 -0.76
C GLY A 36 -10.81 6.50 0.33
N TYR A 37 -9.72 5.75 0.52
CA TYR A 37 -8.67 6.14 1.46
C TYR A 37 -7.70 7.13 0.82
N SER A 38 -7.38 8.19 1.54
CA SER A 38 -6.41 9.22 1.11
C SER A 38 -5.00 8.99 1.66
N GLY A 39 -4.77 7.86 2.33
CA GLY A 39 -3.47 7.46 2.86
C GLY A 39 -3.38 5.95 3.05
N ILE A 40 -2.17 5.42 2.97
CA ILE A 40 -1.85 4.02 3.21
C ILE A 40 -0.47 3.93 3.85
N GLU A 41 -0.29 2.97 4.76
CA GLU A 41 1.06 2.58 5.19
C GLU A 41 1.69 1.60 4.17
N LEU A 42 3.00 1.38 4.23
CA LEU A 42 3.75 0.74 3.14
C LEU A 42 3.79 -0.80 3.21
N GLY A 43 3.28 -1.38 4.30
CA GLY A 43 3.31 -2.79 4.60
C GLY A 43 4.65 -3.26 5.16
N PRO A 44 4.90 -4.59 5.16
CA PRO A 44 6.16 -5.14 5.61
C PRO A 44 7.32 -4.71 4.70
N VAL A 45 8.50 -4.51 5.30
CA VAL A 45 9.73 -4.12 4.57
C VAL A 45 9.99 -5.11 3.43
N GLY A 46 10.14 -4.57 2.21
CA GLY A 46 10.34 -5.33 0.98
C GLY A 46 9.07 -5.63 0.17
N PHE A 47 7.86 -5.31 0.67
CA PHE A 47 6.64 -5.47 -0.12
C PHE A 47 6.51 -4.40 -1.22
N MET A 48 6.62 -3.12 -0.83
CA MET A 48 6.71 -2.00 -1.78
C MET A 48 8.17 -1.68 -2.11
N PRO A 49 8.46 -1.08 -3.29
CA PRO A 49 9.79 -0.59 -3.61
C PRO A 49 10.27 0.44 -2.60
N GLU A 50 11.49 0.28 -2.08
CA GLU A 50 12.08 1.21 -1.11
C GLU A 50 12.71 2.43 -1.78
N ASN A 51 12.87 2.42 -3.11
CA ASN A 51 13.37 3.56 -3.86
C ASN A 51 12.27 4.63 -3.99
N PRO A 52 12.44 5.85 -3.42
CA PRO A 52 11.45 6.91 -3.48
C PRO A 52 11.16 7.40 -4.90
N ASP A 53 12.11 7.30 -5.83
CA ASP A 53 11.89 7.66 -7.23
C ASP A 53 10.93 6.68 -7.95
N ILE A 54 10.71 5.50 -7.36
CA ILE A 54 9.76 4.49 -7.84
C ILE A 54 8.43 4.60 -7.08
N LEU A 55 8.49 4.64 -5.74
CA LEU A 55 7.30 4.59 -4.90
C LEU A 55 6.58 5.94 -4.83
N GLY A 56 7.32 7.06 -4.75
CA GLY A 56 6.75 8.41 -4.62
C GLY A 56 5.72 8.75 -5.70
N PRO A 57 6.04 8.56 -7.00
CA PRO A 57 5.07 8.80 -8.08
C PRO A 57 3.84 7.89 -8.04
N ALA A 58 3.93 6.70 -7.43
CA ALA A 58 2.80 5.77 -7.33
C ALA A 58 1.84 6.06 -6.17
N LEU A 59 2.24 6.94 -5.24
CA LEU A 59 1.42 7.38 -4.10
C LEU A 59 0.60 8.66 -4.39
N GLN A 60 0.66 9.20 -5.62
CA GLN A 60 -0.02 10.43 -6.02
C GLN A 60 -1.40 10.18 -6.61
#